data_AF-A0A0L8GWE9-F1
#
_entry.id   AF-A0A0L8GWE9-F1
#
_cell.length_a   1.000
_cell.length_b   1.000
_cell.length_c   1.000
_cell.angle_alpha   90.00
_cell.angle_beta   90.00
_cell.angle_gamma   90.00
#
_symmetry.space_group_name_H-M   'P 1'
#
loop_
_entity.id
_entity.type
_entity.pdbx_description
1 polymer ?
#
loop_
_entity_poly.entity_id
_entity_poly.type
_entity_poly.pdbx_seq_one_letter_code
_entity_poly.pdbx_strand_id
1 'polypeptide(L)' 'ANQEPIHVQIRQRKGRWIGHTLRKEPSNVTQQALDWNPQGKRKRGCPKQTWKQSILDKLRTTGLTWEAAKKHANDHKKD' A
#
# COMPACT_ATOMS: atom_id res chain seq x y z
N ALA A 1 -14.46 -24.86 -12.69
CA ALA A 1 -13.34 -23.89 -12.66
C ALA A 1 -13.63 -22.86 -11.57
N ASN A 2 -12.96 -22.97 -10.41
CA ASN A 2 -13.19 -22.07 -9.29
C ASN A 2 -12.25 -20.86 -9.42
N GLN A 3 -12.66 -19.87 -10.21
CA GLN A 3 -11.93 -18.60 -10.28
C GLN A 3 -12.22 -17.78 -9.03
N GLU A 4 -11.15 -17.38 -8.34
CA GLU A 4 -11.21 -16.41 -7.26
C GLU A 4 -11.86 -15.11 -7.76
N PRO A 5 -12.79 -14.50 -7.01
CA PRO A 5 -13.40 -13.25 -7.38
C PRO A 5 -12.35 -12.17 -7.68
N ILE A 6 -12.58 -11.36 -8.72
CA ILE A 6 -11.63 -10.33 -9.20
C ILE A 6 -11.19 -9.38 -8.07
N HIS A 7 -12.11 -9.02 -7.17
CA HIS A 7 -11.81 -8.13 -6.05
C HIS A 7 -10.80 -8.74 -5.06
N VAL A 8 -10.80 -10.07 -4.87
CA VAL A 8 -9.83 -10.78 -4.03
C VAL A 8 -8.46 -10.77 -4.69
N GLN A 9 -8.39 -11.06 -6.00
CA GLN A 9 -7.14 -11.04 -6.76
C GLN A 9 -6.51 -9.65 -6.76
N ILE A 10 -7.30 -8.60 -7.01
CA ILE A 10 -6.86 -7.21 -6.92
C ILE A 10 -6.31 -6.95 -5.52
N ARG A 11 -7.03 -7.34 -4.47
CA ARG A 11 -6.61 -7.11 -3.08
C ARG A 11 -5.25 -7.74 -2.79
N GLN A 12 -5.05 -8.99 -3.17
CA GLN A 12 -3.78 -9.71 -2.99
C GLN A 12 -2.64 -9.05 -3.77
N ARG A 13 -2.86 -8.69 -5.04
CA ARG A 13 -1.84 -8.01 -5.87
C ARG A 13 -1.43 -6.66 -5.29
N LYS A 14 -2.40 -5.86 -4.81
CA LYS A 14 -2.10 -4.60 -4.10
C LYS A 14 -1.20 -4.87 -2.88
N GLY A 15 -1.54 -5.85 -2.05
CA GLY A 15 -0.75 -6.22 -0.86
C GLY A 15 0.68 -6.65 -1.18
N ARG A 16 0.85 -7.52 -2.19
CA ARG A 16 2.18 -7.97 -2.65
C ARG A 16 3.06 -6.81 -3.13
N TRP A 17 2.49 -5.87 -3.90
CA TRP A 17 3.22 -4.71 -4.42
C TRP A 17 3.67 -3.75 -3.30
N ILE A 18 2.83 -3.54 -2.29
CA ILE A 18 3.17 -2.69 -1.13
C ILE A 18 4.27 -3.35 -0.31
N GLY A 19 4.15 -4.64 0.00
CA GLY A 19 5.19 -5.37 0.71
C GLY A 19 6.53 -5.30 -0.03
N HIS A 20 6.51 -5.43 -1.36
CA HIS A 20 7.71 -5.27 -2.19
C HIS A 20 8.28 -3.84 -2.11
N THR A 21 7.42 -2.82 -2.18
CA THR A 21 7.85 -1.41 -2.14
C THR A 21 8.38 -1.01 -0.76
N LEU A 22 7.76 -1.47 0.33
CA LEU A 22 8.16 -1.20 1.71
C LEU A 22 9.45 -1.92 2.13
N ARG A 23 9.83 -3.01 1.43
CA ARG A 23 11.11 -3.71 1.63
C ARG A 23 12.31 -3.00 0.98
N LYS A 24 12.06 -2.03 0.10
CA LYS A 24 13.13 -1.22 -0.48
C LYS A 24 13.81 -0.38 0.61
N GLU A 25 14.92 0.24 0.24
CA GLU A 25 15.67 1.10 1.15
C GLU A 25 14.93 2.45 1.31
N PRO A 26 14.94 3.11 2.48
CA PRO A 26 14.15 4.32 2.72
C PRO A 26 14.44 5.49 1.77
N SER A 27 15.65 5.56 1.18
CA SER A 27 15.96 6.55 0.14
C SER A 27 15.27 6.28 -1.19
N ASN A 28 14.69 5.10 -1.38
CA ASN A 28 14.05 4.73 -2.63
C ASN A 28 12.82 5.60 -2.92
N VAL A 29 12.82 6.24 -4.08
CA VAL A 29 11.76 7.14 -4.56
C VAL A 29 10.37 6.48 -4.49
N THR A 30 10.25 5.18 -4.77
CA THR A 30 8.95 4.49 -4.70
C THR A 30 8.44 4.32 -3.28
N GLN A 31 9.32 4.13 -2.30
CA GLN A 31 8.95 4.08 -0.88
C GLN A 31 8.60 5.47 -0.34
N GLN A 32 9.38 6.49 -0.71
CA GLN A 32 9.07 7.89 -0.36
C GLN A 32 7.75 8.36 -0.97
N ALA A 33 7.47 7.98 -2.22
CA ALA A 33 6.22 8.29 -2.90
C ALA A 33 4.99 7.65 -2.23
N LEU A 34 5.14 6.50 -1.55
CA LEU A 34 4.05 5.92 -0.74
C LEU A 34 3.71 6.79 0.47
N ASP A 35 4.70 7.47 1.04
CA ASP A 35 4.49 8.35 2.19
C ASP A 35 4.12 9.78 1.82
N TRP A 36 4.38 10.19 0.58
CA TRP A 36 4.14 11.53 0.09
C TRP A 36 2.66 11.96 0.19
N ASN A 37 2.43 13.07 0.90
CA ASN A 37 1.16 13.76 0.94
C ASN A 37 1.21 15.01 0.04
N PRO A 38 0.66 14.96 -1.18
CA PRO A 38 0.72 16.11 -2.09
C PRO A 38 -0.10 17.27 -1.52
N GLN A 39 0.58 18.39 -1.28
CA GLN A 39 -0.03 19.64 -0.83
C GLN A 39 -0.74 20.33 -2.01
N GLY A 40 -1.88 20.95 -1.76
CA GLY A 40 -2.60 21.77 -2.73
C GLY A 40 -3.89 21.16 -3.29
N LYS A 41 -4.51 21.92 -4.21
CA LYS A 41 -5.81 21.58 -4.79
C LYS A 41 -5.64 20.54 -5.90
N ARG A 42 -6.35 19.42 -5.78
CA ARG A 42 -6.38 18.37 -6.82
C ARG A 42 -7.05 18.90 -8.08
N LYS A 43 -6.53 18.51 -9.25
CA LYS A 43 -7.16 18.80 -10.55
C LYS A 43 -8.52 18.11 -10.64
N ARG A 44 -9.47 18.74 -11.33
CA ARG A 44 -10.75 18.11 -11.68
C ARG A 44 -10.49 16.87 -12.53
N GLY A 45 -11.17 15.76 -12.24
CA GLY A 45 -10.98 14.48 -12.91
C GLY A 45 -9.97 13.53 -12.25
N CYS A 46 -9.19 13.97 -11.25
CA CYS A 46 -8.37 13.04 -10.47
C CYS A 46 -9.23 12.15 -9.56
N PRO A 47 -8.92 10.83 -9.46
CA PRO A 47 -9.60 9.93 -8.55
C PRO A 47 -9.58 10.44 -7.09
N LYS A 48 -10.73 10.33 -6.41
CA LYS A 48 -10.89 10.79 -5.02
C LYS A 48 -10.03 9.99 -4.04
N GLN A 49 -9.95 8.67 -4.26
CA GLN A 49 -9.21 7.76 -3.40
C GLN A 49 -7.79 7.59 -3.94
N THR A 50 -6.79 7.88 -3.11
CA THR A 50 -5.40 7.56 -3.44
C THR A 50 -5.11 6.09 -3.20
N TRP A 51 -4.06 5.58 -3.85
CA TRP A 51 -3.57 4.23 -3.57
C TRP A 51 -3.28 4.02 -2.08
N LYS A 52 -2.62 4.98 -1.42
CA LYS A 52 -2.38 4.98 0.03
C LYS A 52 -3.67 4.86 0.84
N GLN A 53 -4.72 5.63 0.50
CA GLN A 53 -6.01 5.55 1.21
C GLN A 53 -6.70 4.19 1.02
N SER A 54 -6.69 3.64 -0.19
CA SER A 54 -7.22 2.29 -0.46
C SER A 54 -6.50 1.20 0.34
N ILE A 55 -5.25 1.46 0.74
CA ILE A 55 -4.46 0.55 1.58
C ILE A 55 -4.75 0.78 3.06
N LEU A 56 -4.77 2.03 3.51
CA LEU A 56 -5.10 2.38 4.89
C LEU A 56 -6.49 1.87 5.28
N ASP A 57 -7.46 1.95 4.37
CA ASP A 57 -8.79 1.37 4.61
C ASP A 57 -8.74 -0.15 4.81
N LYS A 58 -7.90 -0.86 4.05
CA LYS A 58 -7.69 -2.31 4.25
C LYS A 58 -7.01 -2.62 5.58
N LEU A 59 -5.98 -1.84 5.91
CA LEU A 59 -5.25 -2.02 7.17
C LEU A 59 -6.17 -1.78 8.37
N ARG A 60 -7.06 -0.79 8.27
CA ARG A 60 -8.14 -0.55 9.24
C ARG A 60 -9.06 -1.76 9.38
N THR A 61 -9.46 -2.40 8.28
CA THR A 61 -10.27 -3.64 8.34
C THR A 61 -9.54 -4.78 9.07
N THR A 62 -8.21 -4.84 8.97
CA THR A 62 -7.38 -5.85 9.65
C THR A 62 -6.92 -5.44 11.05
N GLY A 63 -7.29 -4.26 11.55
CA GLY A 63 -6.83 -3.74 12.85
C GLY A 63 -5.33 -3.37 12.89
N LEU A 64 -4.68 -3.26 11.73
CA LEU A 64 -3.25 -2.96 11.61
C LEU A 64 -3.03 -1.47 11.36
N THR A 65 -1.98 -0.93 11.97
CA THR A 65 -1.50 0.43 11.66
C THR A 65 -0.55 0.40 10.46
N TRP A 66 -0.37 1.56 9.81
CA TRP A 66 0.60 1.71 8.72
C TRP A 66 2.02 1.36 9.18
N GLU A 67 2.40 1.79 10.37
CA GLU A 67 3.72 1.51 10.96
C GLU A 67 3.90 0.01 11.28
N ALA A 68 2.85 -0.66 11.79
CA ALA A 68 2.88 -2.11 11.98
C ALA A 68 3.06 -2.85 10.65
N ALA A 69 2.38 -2.40 9.58
CA ALA A 69 2.55 -2.96 8.24
C ALA A 69 3.98 -2.75 7.69
N LYS A 70 4.60 -1.59 7.93
CA LYS A 70 6.01 -1.35 7.58
C LYS A 70 6.95 -2.27 8.36
N LYS A 71 6.73 -2.44 9.66
CA LYS A 71 7.54 -3.32 10.51
C LYS A 71 7.47 -4.77 10.05
N HIS A 72 6.25 -5.29 9.82
CA HIS A 72 6.05 -6.64 9.30
C HIS A 72 6.67 -6.83 7.91
N ALA A 73 6.61 -5.83 7.03
CA ALA A 73 7.23 -5.93 5.72
C ALA A 73 8.77 -6.04 5.80
N ASN A 74 9.39 -5.38 6.78
CA ASN A 74 10.84 -5.34 6.97
C ASN A 74 11.39 -6.50 7.81
N ASP A 75 10.57 -7.16 8.64
CA ASP A 75 11.02 -8.30 9.47
C ASP A 75 11.49 -9.49 8.61
N HIS A 76 10.97 -9.62 7.38
CA HIS A 76 11.41 -10.60 6.37
C HIS A 76 12.73 -10.26 5.66
N LYS A 77 13.41 -9.16 6.02
CA LYS A 77 14.67 -8.72 5.39
C LYS A 77 15.90 -9.21 6.17
N LYS A 78 15.71 -10.04 7.20
CA LYS A 78 16.73 -10.46 8.16
C LYS A 78 17.51 -11.73 7.80
N ASP A 79 17.31 -12.26 6.60
CA ASP A 79 18.10 -13.38 6.05
C ASP A 79 19.16 -12.89 5.06
#